data_AF-A0AAJ7PSW1-F1
#
_entry.id   AF-A0AAJ7PSW1-F1
#
_cell.length_a   1.000
_cell.length_b   1.000
_cell.length_c   1.000
_cell.angle_alpha   90.00
_cell.angle_beta   90.00
_cell.angle_gamma   90.00
#
_symmetry.space_group_name_H-M   'P 1'
#
loop_
_entity.id
_entity.type
_entity.pdbx_description
1 polymer ?
#
loop_
_entity_poly.entity_id
_entity_poly.type
_entity_poly.pdbx_seq_one_letter_code
_entity_poly.pdbx_strand_id
1 'polypeptide(L)'
;MAATCDPSTTEEEEDLSFLKESSVSLSCEEDDSSAGWRLRRNTTRDTRAECDDWGRSAGSSCSISFILPLDSGVYWCESREGATSNIISITVTGGSVILQSPVLPVMEGHDVTLHCKTKTTPSNLPAAFYKDGSLIRTEPTGHMTIHHVTKSDEGLYKCNISSDGESPPSWLLVEEKLTTTAPPTSEATPPTSGHLHLEFMLLRYLAVFCPYFISTVLMVSLYRHRPTDNGPSISMATTLSNQAQQGLAEDYDEVAAVSTEHDF
;
A
#
# COMPACT_ATOMS: atom_id res chain seq x y z
N MET A 1 19.82 -17.33 2.07
CA MET A 1 19.52 -16.07 2.78
C MET A 1 18.75 -16.41 4.06
N ALA A 2 18.77 -15.54 5.07
CA ALA A 2 18.01 -15.73 6.30
C ALA A 2 16.97 -14.61 6.46
N ALA A 3 15.84 -14.92 7.05
CA ALA A 3 14.81 -13.96 7.44
C ALA A 3 14.30 -14.33 8.83
N THR A 4 14.04 -13.33 9.67
CA THR A 4 13.70 -13.53 11.08
C THR A 4 12.36 -12.87 11.34
N CYS A 5 11.45 -13.58 12.02
CA CYS A 5 10.26 -12.96 12.58
C CYS A 5 10.54 -12.64 14.05
N ASP A 6 10.47 -11.36 14.40
CA ASP A 6 10.68 -10.85 15.75
C ASP A 6 9.31 -10.71 16.45
N PRO A 7 9.08 -11.42 17.57
CA PRO A 7 7.84 -11.34 18.33
C PRO A 7 7.67 -10.02 19.12
N SER A 8 8.74 -9.23 19.28
CA SER A 8 8.74 -7.96 20.00
C SER A 8 8.31 -6.77 19.13
N THR A 9 8.34 -6.92 17.81
CA THR A 9 7.85 -5.93 16.85
C THR A 9 6.46 -6.33 16.36
N THR A 10 5.44 -5.53 16.68
CA THR A 10 4.04 -5.86 16.33
C THR A 10 3.52 -5.11 15.11
N GLU A 11 4.30 -4.22 14.50
CA GLU A 11 3.81 -3.30 13.45
C GLU A 11 4.73 -3.17 12.23
N GLU A 12 5.82 -3.95 12.14
CA GLU A 12 6.77 -3.83 11.03
C GLU A 12 6.50 -4.89 9.95
N GLU A 13 6.07 -4.44 8.77
CA GLU A 13 5.85 -5.28 7.60
C GLU A 13 7.14 -5.33 6.77
N GLU A 14 7.89 -6.42 6.88
CA GLU A 14 9.10 -6.64 6.11
C GLU A 14 8.76 -7.31 4.77
N ASP A 15 9.10 -6.69 3.64
CA ASP A 15 8.96 -7.31 2.31
C ASP A 15 10.31 -7.79 1.78
N LEU A 16 10.41 -9.08 1.50
CA LEU A 16 11.62 -9.76 1.09
C LEU A 16 11.44 -10.42 -0.27
N SER A 17 12.40 -10.19 -1.17
CA SER A 17 12.40 -10.79 -2.50
C SER A 17 13.52 -11.83 -2.66
N PHE A 18 13.15 -13.00 -3.21
CA PHE A 18 14.08 -14.09 -3.51
C PHE A 18 13.98 -14.55 -4.97
N LEU A 19 15.06 -15.15 -5.46
CA LEU A 19 15.08 -15.86 -6.74
C LEU A 19 14.60 -17.29 -6.54
N LYS A 20 13.87 -17.83 -7.52
CA LYS A 20 13.49 -19.25 -7.54
C LYS A 20 14.71 -20.16 -7.41
N GLU A 21 14.49 -21.34 -6.82
CA GLU A 21 15.50 -22.37 -6.58
C GLU A 21 16.68 -21.89 -5.73
N SER A 22 16.49 -20.83 -4.94
CA SER A 22 17.42 -20.43 -3.89
C SER A 22 17.05 -21.10 -2.56
N SER A 23 18.02 -21.12 -1.64
CA SER A 23 17.83 -21.63 -0.28
C SER A 23 17.54 -20.48 0.68
N VAL A 24 16.44 -20.61 1.42
CA VAL A 24 15.95 -19.62 2.38
C VAL A 24 15.81 -20.30 3.75
N SER A 25 16.29 -19.63 4.80
CA SER A 25 16.13 -20.04 6.19
C SER A 25 15.30 -18.98 6.91
N LEU A 26 14.18 -19.39 7.49
CA LEU A 26 13.27 -18.54 8.26
C LEU A 26 13.43 -18.90 9.73
N SER A 27 13.49 -17.94 10.64
CA SER A 27 13.59 -18.22 12.08
C SER A 27 12.67 -17.34 12.92
N CYS A 28 12.10 -17.91 13.97
CA CYS A 28 11.47 -17.14 15.04
C CYS A 28 12.53 -16.71 16.04
N GLU A 29 12.60 -15.43 16.37
CA GLU A 29 13.46 -14.98 17.46
C GLU A 29 12.92 -15.54 18.79
N GLU A 30 13.79 -16.22 19.54
CA GLU A 30 13.46 -16.77 20.84
C GLU A 30 13.75 -15.70 21.89
N ASP A 31 12.72 -14.98 22.35
CA ASP A 31 12.80 -14.32 23.64
C ASP A 31 13.08 -15.37 24.73
N ASP A 32 13.66 -14.96 25.86
CA ASP A 32 13.84 -15.80 27.08
C ASP A 32 12.54 -16.47 27.59
N SER A 33 11.40 -16.22 26.94
CA SER A 33 10.14 -16.93 27.14
C SER A 33 10.19 -18.32 26.48
N SER A 34 9.94 -19.36 27.28
CA SER A 34 9.80 -20.75 26.85
C SER A 34 8.51 -21.03 26.03
N ALA A 35 7.93 -20.01 25.38
CA ALA A 35 6.62 -20.06 24.72
C ALA A 35 6.57 -21.04 23.53
N GLY A 36 7.72 -21.48 23.00
CA GLY A 36 7.80 -22.49 21.95
C GLY A 36 7.08 -22.06 20.66
N TRP A 37 7.56 -20.96 20.10
CA TRP A 37 7.10 -20.36 18.85
C TRP A 37 7.16 -21.33 17.68
N ARG A 38 6.12 -21.30 16.83
CA ARG A 38 6.03 -22.10 15.61
C ARG A 38 5.95 -21.21 14.39
N LEU A 39 6.78 -21.48 13.41
CA LEU A 39 6.71 -20.80 12.13
C LEU A 39 5.46 -21.28 11.35
N ARG A 40 4.67 -20.32 10.90
CA ARG A 40 3.48 -20.47 10.08
C ARG A 40 3.70 -19.79 8.73
N ARG A 41 3.02 -20.28 7.71
CA ARG A 41 2.92 -19.60 6.41
C ARG A 41 1.51 -19.61 5.85
N ASN A 42 1.19 -18.61 5.07
CA ASN A 42 0.01 -18.58 4.22
C ASN A 42 0.45 -18.26 2.80
N THR A 43 0.39 -19.28 1.95
CA THR A 43 0.81 -19.20 0.55
C THR A 43 -0.34 -19.66 -0.35
N THR A 44 -0.15 -19.55 -1.66
CA THR A 44 -1.12 -20.07 -2.64
C THR A 44 -1.34 -21.59 -2.56
N ARG A 45 -0.37 -22.33 -2.01
CA ARG A 45 -0.46 -23.79 -1.88
C ARG A 45 -1.18 -24.21 -0.62
N ASP A 46 -0.80 -23.61 0.51
CA ASP A 46 -1.19 -24.07 1.83
C ASP A 46 -1.50 -22.88 2.75
N THR A 47 -2.57 -23.02 3.54
CA THR A 47 -2.96 -22.02 4.54
C THR A 47 -2.55 -22.48 5.94
N ARG A 48 -1.76 -21.66 6.65
CA ARG A 48 -1.32 -21.87 8.05
C ARG A 48 -0.52 -23.17 8.28
N ALA A 49 0.24 -23.60 7.27
CA ALA A 49 1.05 -24.82 7.32
C ALA A 49 2.25 -24.68 8.30
N GLU A 50 2.61 -25.77 8.97
CA GLU A 50 3.78 -25.82 9.86
C GLU A 50 5.02 -26.21 9.06
N CYS A 51 6.21 -25.79 9.52
CA CYS A 51 7.46 -26.03 8.80
C CYS A 51 7.66 -27.48 8.34
N ASP A 52 7.27 -28.45 9.17
CA ASP A 52 7.43 -29.88 8.87
C ASP A 52 6.67 -30.33 7.61
N ASP A 53 5.65 -29.58 7.17
CA ASP A 53 4.87 -29.89 5.98
C ASP A 53 5.55 -29.45 4.67
N TRP A 54 6.48 -28.49 4.73
CA TRP A 54 7.00 -27.81 3.53
C TRP A 54 8.50 -27.51 3.53
N GLY A 55 9.18 -27.66 4.65
CA GLY A 55 10.59 -27.36 4.81
C GLY A 55 11.29 -28.36 5.74
N ARG A 56 12.51 -28.02 6.13
CA ARG A 56 13.26 -28.76 7.15
C ARG A 56 13.32 -27.93 8.41
N SER A 57 12.68 -28.40 9.47
CA SER A 57 12.73 -27.79 10.79
C SER A 57 14.08 -28.03 11.47
N ALA A 58 14.59 -27.01 12.14
CA ALA A 58 15.79 -27.04 12.95
C ALA A 58 15.62 -26.06 14.13
N GLY A 59 14.93 -26.50 15.19
CA GLY A 59 14.59 -25.66 16.35
C GLY A 59 13.56 -24.60 15.98
N SER A 60 13.83 -23.33 16.30
CA SER A 60 13.02 -22.17 15.90
C SER A 60 13.17 -21.78 14.43
N SER A 61 14.01 -22.50 13.66
CA SER A 61 14.26 -22.22 12.25
C SER A 61 13.64 -23.25 11.31
N CYS A 62 13.29 -22.80 10.10
CA CYS A 62 12.77 -23.58 9.01
C CYS A 62 13.53 -23.29 7.73
N SER A 63 14.09 -24.32 7.10
CA SER A 63 14.86 -24.19 5.88
C SER A 63 14.11 -24.74 4.67
N ILE A 64 14.00 -23.93 3.61
CA ILE A 64 13.55 -24.35 2.27
C ILE A 64 14.78 -24.45 1.37
N SER A 65 15.07 -25.65 0.86
CA SER A 65 16.25 -25.84 0.00
C SER A 65 16.08 -25.23 -1.39
N PHE A 66 14.86 -25.29 -1.94
CA PHE A 66 14.52 -24.80 -3.27
C PHE A 66 13.18 -24.07 -3.22
N ILE A 67 13.22 -22.76 -3.01
CA ILE A 67 12.02 -21.95 -2.96
C ILE A 67 11.43 -21.74 -4.37
N LEU A 68 10.12 -21.87 -4.53
CA LEU A 68 9.43 -21.71 -5.81
C LEU A 68 8.49 -20.50 -5.78
N PRO A 69 8.07 -19.96 -6.94
CA PRO A 69 7.08 -18.87 -7.00
C PRO A 69 5.81 -19.14 -6.19
N LEU A 70 5.40 -20.40 -6.08
CA LEU A 70 4.24 -20.84 -5.31
C LEU A 70 4.43 -20.75 -3.78
N ASP A 71 5.67 -20.65 -3.31
CA ASP A 71 5.99 -20.40 -1.89
C ASP A 71 5.94 -18.90 -1.55
N SER A 72 5.61 -18.02 -2.51
CA SER A 72 5.33 -16.62 -2.22
C SER A 72 4.08 -16.49 -1.33
N GLY A 73 4.12 -15.56 -0.39
CA GLY A 73 3.07 -15.36 0.60
C GLY A 73 3.61 -14.77 1.88
N VAL A 74 2.81 -14.85 2.94
CA VAL A 74 3.15 -14.27 4.24
C VAL A 74 3.58 -15.34 5.23
N TYR A 75 4.56 -14.99 6.06
CA TYR A 75 5.18 -15.86 7.05
C TYR A 75 5.19 -15.14 8.40
N TRP A 76 4.95 -15.87 9.48
CA TRP A 76 4.93 -15.33 10.83
C TRP A 76 5.17 -16.42 11.86
N CYS A 77 5.51 -16.05 13.08
CA CYS A 77 5.63 -16.95 14.21
C CYS A 77 4.41 -16.87 15.11
N GLU A 78 3.95 -18.03 15.58
CA GLU A 78 2.78 -18.17 16.43
C GLU A 78 3.16 -18.88 17.75
N SER A 79 2.78 -18.30 18.88
CA SER A 79 2.98 -18.88 20.22
C SER A 79 1.88 -19.90 20.56
N ARG A 80 2.11 -20.72 21.60
CA ARG A 80 1.11 -21.69 22.08
C ARG A 80 -0.15 -21.03 22.61
N GLU A 81 -0.01 -19.82 23.13
CA GLU A 81 -1.07 -18.98 23.69
C GLU A 81 -1.82 -18.19 22.60
N GLY A 82 -1.39 -18.29 21.34
CA GLY A 82 -2.03 -17.64 20.19
C GLY A 82 -1.53 -16.22 19.89
N ALA A 83 -0.40 -15.80 20.47
CA ALA A 83 0.27 -14.56 20.08
C ALA A 83 0.96 -14.73 18.72
N THR A 84 1.02 -13.66 17.92
CA THR A 84 1.68 -13.65 16.61
C THR A 84 2.80 -12.61 16.58
N SER A 85 3.92 -12.94 15.95
CA SER A 85 5.01 -12.00 15.65
C SER A 85 4.63 -11.00 14.56
N ASN A 86 5.58 -10.14 14.18
CA ASN A 86 5.51 -9.44 12.90
C ASN A 86 5.28 -10.41 11.73
N ILE A 87 4.66 -9.90 10.67
CA ILE A 87 4.39 -10.63 9.44
C ILE A 87 5.43 -10.20 8.42
N ILE A 88 6.08 -11.17 7.79
CA ILE A 88 6.99 -10.92 6.68
C ILE A 88 6.34 -11.38 5.37
N SER A 89 6.38 -10.51 4.36
CA SER A 89 5.96 -10.81 3.00
C SER A 89 7.16 -11.37 2.24
N ILE A 90 6.98 -12.55 1.63
CA ILE A 90 8.00 -13.16 0.79
C ILE A 90 7.49 -13.24 -0.65
N THR A 91 8.24 -12.60 -1.54
CA THR A 91 8.01 -12.65 -2.98
C THR A 91 9.10 -13.46 -3.67
N VAL A 92 8.72 -14.58 -4.31
CA VAL A 92 9.64 -15.45 -5.03
C VAL A 92 9.48 -15.24 -6.53
N THR A 93 10.53 -14.73 -7.15
CA THR A 93 10.52 -14.30 -8.54
C THR A 93 10.88 -15.45 -9.46
N GLY A 94 10.12 -15.60 -10.55
CA GLY A 94 10.43 -16.57 -11.61
C GLY A 94 11.58 -16.17 -12.53
N GLY A 95 11.95 -14.87 -12.49
CA GLY A 95 13.04 -14.28 -13.24
C GLY A 95 14.42 -14.63 -12.68
N SER A 96 15.46 -14.12 -13.33
CA SER A 96 16.85 -14.38 -12.97
C SER A 96 17.48 -13.26 -12.16
N VAL A 97 16.82 -12.11 -12.05
CA VAL A 97 17.36 -10.88 -11.43
C VAL A 97 16.43 -10.38 -10.31
N ILE A 98 17.01 -9.98 -9.18
CA ILE A 98 16.31 -9.31 -8.08
C ILE A 98 17.07 -8.05 -7.67
N LEU A 99 16.32 -7.06 -7.18
CA LEU A 99 16.84 -5.91 -6.48
C LEU A 99 16.68 -6.15 -4.98
N GLN A 100 17.79 -6.13 -4.25
CA GLN A 100 17.77 -6.13 -2.78
C GLN A 100 17.88 -4.70 -2.28
N SER A 101 16.77 -4.19 -1.75
CA SER A 101 16.68 -2.96 -0.97
C SER A 101 16.77 -3.27 0.53
N PRO A 102 17.04 -2.27 1.39
CA PRO A 102 16.86 -2.42 2.82
C PRO A 102 15.45 -2.87 3.16
N VAL A 103 15.35 -3.66 4.22
CA VAL A 103 14.09 -4.18 4.73
C VAL A 103 13.37 -3.13 5.57
N LEU A 104 14.14 -2.33 6.31
CA LEU A 104 13.65 -1.26 7.17
C LEU A 104 13.68 0.09 6.45
N PRO A 105 12.82 1.05 6.87
CA PRO A 105 12.89 2.43 6.39
C PRO A 105 14.28 3.04 6.60
N VAL A 106 14.75 3.81 5.61
CA VAL A 106 16.06 4.47 5.70
C VAL A 106 15.90 5.87 6.27
N MET A 107 16.59 6.16 7.37
CA MET A 107 16.61 7.50 7.97
C MET A 107 17.37 8.50 7.09
N GLU A 108 16.84 9.70 6.93
CA GLU A 108 17.52 10.78 6.21
C GLU A 108 18.95 11.05 6.73
N GLY A 109 19.85 11.36 5.79
CA GLY A 109 21.26 11.61 6.01
C GLY A 109 22.12 10.34 6.09
N HIS A 110 21.53 9.15 6.09
CA HIS A 110 22.28 7.89 6.02
C HIS A 110 22.57 7.48 4.57
N ASP A 111 23.49 6.53 4.42
CA ASP A 111 23.80 5.92 3.13
C ASP A 111 23.05 4.61 2.97
N VAL A 112 22.51 4.36 1.78
CA VAL A 112 21.86 3.09 1.43
C VAL A 112 22.54 2.47 0.23
N THR A 113 22.72 1.14 0.26
CA THR A 113 23.23 0.40 -0.90
C THR A 113 22.18 -0.58 -1.40
N LEU A 114 21.84 -0.46 -2.68
CA LEU A 114 20.98 -1.38 -3.40
C LEU A 114 21.83 -2.41 -4.15
N HIS A 115 21.47 -3.68 -4.06
CA HIS A 115 22.18 -4.76 -4.73
C HIS A 115 21.32 -5.40 -5.82
N CYS A 116 21.79 -5.36 -7.06
CA CYS A 116 21.23 -6.12 -8.15
C CYS A 116 21.89 -7.49 -8.18
N LYS A 117 21.12 -8.56 -7.95
CA LYS A 117 21.65 -9.93 -7.90
C LYS A 117 21.02 -10.80 -8.96
N THR A 118 21.87 -11.62 -9.58
CA THR A 118 21.45 -12.73 -10.45
C THR A 118 21.90 -14.07 -9.89
N LYS A 119 21.24 -15.15 -10.33
CA LYS A 119 21.66 -16.53 -10.08
C LYS A 119 22.91 -16.91 -10.88
N THR A 120 23.19 -16.23 -11.99
CA THR A 120 24.31 -16.53 -12.89
C THR A 120 25.64 -16.16 -12.25
N THR A 121 26.67 -17.01 -12.40
CA THR A 121 28.03 -16.73 -11.91
C THR A 121 28.87 -16.11 -13.04
N PRO A 122 29.58 -14.98 -12.79
CA PRO A 122 29.66 -14.22 -11.54
C PRO A 122 28.38 -13.43 -11.26
N SER A 123 27.97 -13.35 -9.98
CA SER A 123 26.73 -12.68 -9.55
C SER A 123 26.79 -11.15 -9.60
N ASN A 124 28.00 -10.60 -9.71
CA ASN A 124 28.27 -9.17 -9.70
C ASN A 124 28.51 -8.70 -11.14
N LEU A 125 27.43 -8.64 -11.91
CA LEU A 125 27.45 -8.16 -13.28
C LEU A 125 27.13 -6.67 -13.34
N PRO A 126 27.54 -5.96 -14.41
CA PRO A 126 27.10 -4.61 -14.66
C PRO A 126 25.57 -4.53 -14.69
N ALA A 127 25.00 -3.61 -13.91
CA ALA A 127 23.56 -3.43 -13.80
C ALA A 127 23.16 -1.96 -13.94
N ALA A 128 22.12 -1.71 -14.72
CA ALA A 128 21.47 -0.42 -14.83
C ALA A 128 20.40 -0.28 -13.73
N PHE A 129 20.40 0.82 -12.98
CA PHE A 129 19.47 1.10 -11.90
C PHE A 129 18.48 2.18 -12.32
N TYR A 130 17.21 1.95 -12.00
CA TYR A 130 16.10 2.84 -12.33
C TYR A 130 15.34 3.22 -11.06
N LYS A 131 14.83 4.46 -11.02
CA LYS A 131 13.89 4.96 -10.02
C LYS A 131 12.69 5.54 -10.73
N ASP A 132 11.49 5.13 -10.33
CA ASP A 132 10.22 5.62 -10.89
C ASP A 132 10.19 5.55 -12.43
N GLY A 133 10.79 4.48 -12.98
CA GLY A 133 10.92 4.23 -14.42
C GLY A 133 12.08 4.94 -15.13
N SER A 134 12.78 5.87 -14.46
CA SER A 134 13.88 6.64 -15.04
C SER A 134 15.24 6.02 -14.72
N LEU A 135 16.14 5.94 -15.71
CA LEU A 135 17.51 5.47 -15.50
C LEU A 135 18.28 6.45 -14.62
N ILE A 136 18.81 5.97 -13.50
CA ILE A 136 19.65 6.76 -12.60
C ILE A 136 21.12 6.66 -13.05
N ARG A 137 21.64 5.44 -13.13
CA ARG A 137 23.03 5.12 -13.48
C ARG A 137 23.23 3.64 -13.76
N THR A 138 24.39 3.29 -14.29
CA THR A 138 24.83 1.90 -14.50
C THR A 138 26.08 1.64 -13.69
N GLU A 139 26.04 0.63 -12.83
CA GLU A 139 27.14 0.28 -11.93
C GLU A 139 27.80 -1.03 -12.39
N PRO A 140 29.14 -1.09 -12.50
CA PRO A 140 29.85 -2.22 -13.10
C PRO A 140 29.81 -3.49 -12.25
N THR A 141 29.58 -3.34 -10.96
CA THR A 141 29.59 -4.40 -9.94
C THR A 141 28.18 -4.83 -9.51
N GLY A 142 27.15 -4.18 -10.04
CA GLY A 142 25.76 -4.46 -9.66
C GLY A 142 25.36 -3.96 -8.28
N HIS A 143 26.15 -3.06 -7.65
CA HIS A 143 25.74 -2.36 -6.42
C HIS A 143 25.69 -0.86 -6.66
N MET A 144 24.64 -0.21 -6.16
CA MET A 144 24.47 1.25 -6.22
C MET A 144 24.31 1.80 -4.82
N THR A 145 25.17 2.74 -4.43
CA THR A 145 25.07 3.43 -3.16
C THR A 145 24.50 4.84 -3.38
N ILE A 146 23.45 5.17 -2.63
CA ILE A 146 22.89 6.52 -2.52
C ILE A 146 23.44 7.09 -1.21
N HIS A 147 24.22 8.15 -1.33
CA HIS A 147 24.84 8.80 -0.18
C HIS A 147 23.96 9.93 0.33
N HIS A 148 23.91 10.12 1.65
CA HIS A 148 23.14 11.18 2.31
C HIS A 148 21.67 11.22 1.85
N VAL A 149 20.98 10.11 2.03
CA VAL A 149 19.58 9.91 1.61
C VAL A 149 18.69 11.06 2.08
N THR A 150 17.82 11.52 1.19
CA THR A 150 16.81 12.55 1.42
C THR A 150 15.42 11.99 1.12
N LYS A 151 14.36 12.68 1.55
CA LYS A 151 12.99 12.30 1.19
C LYS A 151 12.75 12.18 -0.32
N SER A 152 13.55 12.88 -1.14
CA SER A 152 13.45 12.80 -2.60
C SER A 152 13.99 11.49 -3.19
N ASP A 153 14.78 10.73 -2.42
CA ASP A 153 15.29 9.42 -2.83
C ASP A 153 14.27 8.30 -2.59
N GLU A 154 13.16 8.58 -1.89
CA GLU A 154 12.03 7.65 -1.78
C GLU A 154 11.39 7.38 -3.13
N GLY A 155 11.04 6.12 -3.41
CA GLY A 155 10.32 5.74 -4.62
C GLY A 155 10.51 4.28 -5.01
N LEU A 156 10.10 3.96 -6.24
CA LEU A 156 10.09 2.59 -6.76
C LEU A 156 11.36 2.31 -7.56
N TYR A 157 12.22 1.45 -7.04
CA TYR A 157 13.50 1.10 -7.66
C TYR A 157 13.45 -0.24 -8.38
N LYS A 158 14.19 -0.36 -9.49
CA LYS A 158 14.45 -1.64 -10.17
C LYS A 158 15.85 -1.65 -10.77
N CYS A 159 16.39 -2.83 -11.05
CA CYS A 159 17.63 -2.97 -11.79
C CYS A 159 17.48 -3.83 -13.04
N ASN A 160 18.38 -3.68 -14.00
CA ASN A 160 18.43 -4.46 -15.23
C ASN A 160 19.87 -4.92 -15.50
N ILE A 161 20.04 -6.22 -15.69
CA ILE A 161 21.29 -6.82 -16.16
C ILE A 161 21.06 -7.20 -17.62
N SER A 162 21.85 -6.64 -18.54
CA SER A 162 21.60 -6.76 -19.99
C SER A 162 21.45 -8.20 -20.50
N SER A 163 22.09 -9.18 -19.86
CA SER A 163 22.00 -10.60 -20.22
C SER A 163 20.85 -11.35 -19.53
N ASP A 164 20.40 -10.88 -18.36
CA ASP A 164 19.57 -11.66 -17.43
C ASP A 164 18.18 -11.04 -17.22
N GLY A 165 17.98 -9.79 -17.66
CA GLY A 165 16.71 -9.08 -17.64
C GLY A 165 16.54 -8.11 -16.48
N GLU A 166 15.29 -7.68 -16.28
CA GLU A 166 14.93 -6.73 -15.23
C GLU A 166 14.50 -7.43 -13.93
N SER A 167 14.83 -6.82 -12.80
CA SER A 167 14.24 -7.17 -11.51
C SER A 167 12.78 -6.69 -11.43
N PRO A 168 11.95 -7.33 -10.60
CA PRO A 168 10.75 -6.66 -10.12
C PRO A 168 11.11 -5.35 -9.40
N PRO A 169 10.17 -4.41 -9.35
CA PRO A 169 10.37 -3.19 -8.61
C PRO A 169 10.27 -3.41 -7.09
N SER A 170 11.04 -2.65 -6.32
CA SER A 170 11.01 -2.61 -4.85
C SER A 170 10.89 -1.16 -4.37
N TRP A 171 10.06 -0.92 -3.36
CA TRP A 171 9.89 0.42 -2.79
C TRP A 171 11.01 0.71 -1.79
N LEU A 172 11.67 1.86 -1.94
CA LEU A 172 12.61 2.38 -0.95
C LEU A 172 11.89 3.44 -0.12
N LEU A 173 11.62 3.13 1.14
CA LEU A 173 10.98 4.05 2.09
C LEU A 173 12.03 4.89 2.83
N VAL A 174 11.81 6.21 2.92
CA VAL A 174 12.70 7.13 3.62
C VAL A 174 11.97 7.83 4.77
N GLU A 175 12.53 7.72 5.97
CA GLU A 175 12.02 8.40 7.15
C GLU A 175 12.73 9.75 7.38
N GLU A 176 11.93 10.78 7.60
CA GLU A 176 12.44 12.12 7.91
C GLU A 176 13.14 12.10 9.27
N LYS A 177 14.33 12.70 9.33
CA LYS A 177 15.00 12.89 10.60
C LYS A 177 14.25 13.95 11.39
N LEU A 178 13.59 13.55 12.49
CA LEU A 178 13.00 14.48 13.45
C LEU A 178 14.09 15.42 13.97
N THR A 179 14.13 16.61 13.38
CA THR A 179 15.04 17.65 13.81
C THR A 179 14.32 18.41 14.90
N THR A 180 14.52 18.01 16.16
CA THR A 180 14.24 18.87 17.32
C THR A 180 15.21 20.04 17.25
N THR A 181 14.90 20.98 16.37
CA THR A 181 15.53 22.30 16.35
C THR A 181 14.93 23.02 17.54
N ALA A 182 15.71 23.16 18.62
CA ALA A 182 15.45 24.21 19.61
C ALA A 182 15.23 25.51 18.83
N PRO A 183 14.17 26.28 19.14
CA PRO A 183 13.80 27.44 18.34
C PRO A 183 15.03 28.34 18.17
N PRO A 184 15.36 28.80 16.95
CA PRO A 184 16.32 29.88 16.85
C PRO A 184 15.78 31.01 17.70
N THR A 185 16.59 31.51 18.63
CA THR A 185 16.41 32.84 19.22
C THR A 185 16.40 33.82 18.05
N SER A 186 15.23 33.99 17.46
CA SER A 186 14.98 34.97 16.43
C SER A 186 14.69 36.26 17.17
N GLU A 187 15.63 37.18 17.09
CA GLU A 187 15.37 38.58 17.43
C GLU A 187 14.06 39.01 16.76
N ALA A 188 13.18 39.53 17.62
CA ALA A 188 11.84 39.93 17.28
C ALA A 188 11.87 41.04 16.22
N THR A 189 11.23 40.77 15.09
CA THR A 189 10.50 41.81 14.35
C THR A 189 9.04 41.34 14.20
N PRO A 190 8.05 42.19 14.54
CA PRO A 190 6.66 41.76 14.59
C PRO A 190 6.08 41.58 13.16
N PRO A 191 5.31 40.52 12.89
CA PRO A 191 4.63 40.38 11.62
C PRO A 191 3.37 41.26 11.58
N THR A 192 3.40 42.32 10.77
CA THR A 192 2.24 43.15 10.40
C THR A 192 1.29 42.42 9.43
N SER A 193 0.91 41.17 9.74
CA SER A 193 0.05 40.33 8.87
C SER A 193 -1.35 40.06 9.45
N GLY A 194 -1.59 40.42 10.72
CA GLY A 194 -2.91 40.24 11.36
C GLY A 194 -3.99 41.24 10.91
N HIS A 195 -3.60 42.41 10.41
CA HIS A 195 -4.55 43.48 10.05
C HIS A 195 -5.31 43.17 8.75
N LEU A 196 -4.60 42.69 7.72
CA LEU A 196 -5.20 42.37 6.41
C LEU A 196 -6.18 41.20 6.48
N HIS A 197 -5.90 40.19 7.32
CA HIS A 197 -6.79 39.04 7.47
C HIS A 197 -8.09 39.41 8.20
N LEU A 198 -8.01 40.29 9.20
CA LEU A 198 -9.18 40.76 9.94
C LEU A 198 -10.08 41.64 9.06
N GLU A 199 -9.49 42.54 8.26
CA GLU A 199 -10.24 43.34 7.29
C GLU A 199 -10.90 42.47 6.22
N PHE A 200 -10.21 41.44 5.70
CA PHE A 200 -10.75 40.54 4.70
C PHE A 200 -11.92 39.68 5.24
N MET A 201 -11.81 39.20 6.48
CA MET A 201 -12.89 38.48 7.15
C MET A 201 -14.12 39.36 7.39
N LEU A 202 -13.90 40.63 7.76
CA LEU A 202 -14.98 41.60 7.98
C LEU A 202 -15.68 41.98 6.67
N LEU A 203 -14.93 42.20 5.59
CA LEU A 203 -15.45 42.43 4.24
C LEU A 203 -16.27 41.25 3.73
N ARG A 204 -15.78 40.00 3.89
CA ARG A 204 -16.50 38.79 3.50
C ARG A 204 -17.82 38.64 4.26
N TYR A 205 -17.82 38.93 5.56
CA TYR A 205 -19.03 38.86 6.37
C TYR A 205 -20.08 39.90 5.96
N LEU A 206 -19.67 41.15 5.73
CA LEU A 206 -20.55 42.22 5.25
C LEU A 206 -21.10 41.95 3.85
N ALA A 207 -20.28 41.40 2.94
CA ALA A 207 -20.68 41.15 1.55
C ALA A 207 -21.62 39.96 1.39
N VAL A 208 -21.51 38.92 2.23
CA VAL A 208 -22.27 37.66 2.06
C VAL A 208 -23.35 37.49 3.12
N PHE A 209 -23.02 37.73 4.38
CA PHE A 209 -23.90 37.38 5.49
C PHE A 209 -25.00 38.44 5.69
N CYS A 210 -24.65 39.73 5.60
CA CYS A 210 -25.61 40.82 5.73
C CYS A 210 -26.74 40.79 4.69
N PRO A 211 -26.51 40.68 3.36
CA PRO A 211 -27.61 40.64 2.40
C PRO A 211 -28.48 39.38 2.56
N TYR A 212 -27.89 38.23 2.93
CA TYR A 212 -28.64 37.02 3.22
C TYR A 212 -29.53 37.18 4.47
N PHE A 213 -29.00 37.76 5.54
CA PHE A 213 -29.78 38.01 6.76
C PHE A 213 -30.89 39.04 6.52
N ILE A 214 -30.61 40.12 5.79
CA ILE A 214 -31.64 41.12 5.47
C ILE A 214 -32.74 40.51 4.58
N SER A 215 -32.37 39.73 3.56
CA SER A 215 -33.36 39.07 2.69
C SER A 215 -34.24 38.07 3.44
N THR A 216 -33.68 37.27 4.35
CA THR A 216 -34.46 36.35 5.19
C THR A 216 -35.41 37.10 6.13
N VAL A 217 -34.97 38.18 6.76
CA VAL A 217 -35.85 39.01 7.61
C VAL A 217 -36.95 39.69 6.78
N LEU A 218 -36.65 40.19 5.59
CA LEU A 218 -37.65 40.75 4.68
C LEU A 218 -38.65 39.69 4.22
N MET A 219 -38.20 38.49 3.86
CA MET A 219 -39.09 37.37 3.49
C MET A 219 -40.00 36.98 4.65
N VAL A 220 -39.48 36.91 5.89
CA VAL A 220 -40.29 36.61 7.08
C VAL A 220 -41.26 37.75 7.39
N SER A 221 -40.84 39.00 7.24
CA SER A 221 -41.71 40.17 7.44
C SER A 221 -42.83 40.21 6.42
N LEU A 222 -42.54 39.99 5.13
CA LEU A 222 -43.55 39.90 4.07
C LEU A 222 -44.45 38.68 4.25
N TYR A 223 -43.93 37.56 4.73
CA TYR A 223 -44.72 36.39 5.07
C TYR A 223 -45.70 36.67 6.22
N ARG A 224 -45.26 37.41 7.24
CA ARG A 224 -46.10 37.79 8.39
C ARG A 224 -47.04 38.95 8.10
N HIS A 225 -46.69 39.83 7.16
CA HIS A 225 -47.54 40.92 6.69
C HIS A 225 -48.46 40.51 5.55
N ARG A 226 -48.36 39.28 5.02
CA ARG A 226 -49.34 38.76 4.07
C ARG A 226 -50.68 38.70 4.80
N PRO A 227 -51.64 39.60 4.48
CA PRO A 227 -52.95 39.55 5.09
C PRO A 227 -53.55 38.19 4.72
N THR A 228 -54.06 37.48 5.72
CA THR A 228 -54.79 36.23 5.55
C THR A 228 -56.05 36.52 4.73
N ASP A 229 -55.91 36.54 3.41
CA ASP A 229 -57.05 36.53 2.52
C ASP A 229 -57.58 35.09 2.46
N ASN A 230 -58.76 34.92 3.05
CA ASN A 230 -59.45 33.65 3.18
C ASN A 230 -59.93 33.19 1.79
N GLY A 231 -59.43 32.04 1.32
CA GLY A 231 -59.94 31.35 0.14
C GLY A 231 -59.59 29.86 0.18
N PRO A 232 -60.51 28.95 -0.20
CA PRO A 232 -60.66 27.63 0.41
C PRO A 232 -59.74 26.55 -0.16
N SER A 233 -59.54 25.51 0.65
CA SER A 233 -58.87 24.25 0.33
C SER A 233 -59.46 23.59 -0.92
N ILE A 234 -58.63 23.39 -1.95
CA ILE A 234 -58.94 22.47 -3.05
C ILE A 234 -58.42 21.09 -2.65
N SER A 235 -59.34 20.24 -2.22
CA SER A 235 -59.18 18.79 -2.25
C SER A 235 -59.19 18.32 -3.70
N MET A 236 -58.19 17.56 -4.14
CA MET A 236 -58.31 16.75 -5.35
C MET A 236 -58.51 15.30 -4.94
N ALA A 237 -59.73 14.83 -5.18
CA ALA A 237 -60.10 13.44 -5.15
C ALA A 237 -59.65 12.74 -6.45
N THR A 238 -59.07 11.58 -6.23
CA THR A 238 -58.97 10.37 -7.05
C THR A 238 -59.65 10.35 -8.42
N THR A 239 -58.88 10.02 -9.47
CA THR A 239 -59.33 9.09 -10.51
C THR A 239 -58.32 7.96 -10.64
N LEU A 240 -58.78 6.79 -10.21
CA LEU A 240 -58.12 5.50 -10.24
C LEU A 240 -58.36 4.89 -11.63
N SER A 241 -57.30 4.51 -12.33
CA SER A 241 -57.40 3.62 -13.51
C SER A 241 -56.52 2.40 -13.29
N ASN A 242 -57.20 1.34 -12.86
CA ASN A 242 -56.95 -0.09 -13.06
C ASN A 242 -55.54 -0.56 -13.48
N GLN A 243 -54.81 -1.05 -12.48
CA GLN A 243 -54.52 -2.48 -12.26
C GLN A 243 -54.25 -3.36 -13.50
N ALA A 244 -53.00 -3.83 -13.64
CA ALA A 244 -52.65 -5.25 -13.61
C ALA A 244 -51.13 -5.45 -13.62
N GLN A 245 -50.66 -6.26 -12.69
CA GLN A 245 -49.27 -6.59 -12.41
C GLN A 245 -49.06 -8.07 -12.74
N GLN A 246 -48.15 -8.37 -13.67
CA GLN A 246 -47.52 -9.69 -13.88
C GLN A 246 -46.31 -9.38 -14.78
N GLY A 247 -45.04 -9.61 -14.43
CA GLY A 247 -44.46 -10.84 -13.90
C GLY A 247 -43.56 -11.43 -14.99
N LEU A 248 -42.27 -11.06 -14.94
CA LEU A 248 -41.06 -11.72 -15.48
C LEU A 248 -41.18 -12.73 -16.65
N ALA A 249 -40.53 -12.40 -17.77
CA ALA A 249 -39.79 -13.36 -18.59
C ALA A 249 -38.64 -12.64 -19.31
N GLU A 250 -37.44 -13.20 -19.17
CA GLU A 250 -36.19 -12.79 -19.81
C GLU A 250 -36.21 -13.14 -21.30
N ASP A 251 -35.68 -12.26 -22.15
CA ASP A 251 -35.36 -12.54 -23.56
C ASP A 251 -34.21 -11.63 -24.00
N TYR A 252 -33.13 -12.21 -24.55
CA TYR A 252 -32.20 -11.58 -25.50
C TYR A 252 -31.31 -12.66 -26.17
N ASP A 253 -31.69 -12.98 -27.41
CA ASP A 253 -30.94 -13.22 -28.65
C ASP A 253 -29.63 -14.05 -28.72
N GLU A 254 -29.79 -15.22 -29.35
CA GLU A 254 -29.19 -15.70 -30.61
C GLU A 254 -27.83 -15.16 -31.10
N VAL A 255 -26.83 -16.06 -31.25
CA VAL A 255 -25.91 -16.05 -32.40
C VAL A 255 -25.66 -17.48 -32.88
N ALA A 256 -25.79 -17.64 -34.20
CA ALA A 256 -25.78 -18.85 -35.00
C ALA A 256 -24.47 -19.64 -35.07
N ALA A 257 -24.60 -20.95 -35.27
CA ALA A 257 -23.73 -21.74 -36.16
C ALA A 257 -24.49 -22.99 -36.66
N VAL A 258 -24.90 -22.97 -37.92
CA VAL A 258 -25.44 -24.11 -38.69
C VAL A 258 -24.41 -24.53 -39.73
N SER A 259 -24.12 -25.83 -39.76
CA SER A 259 -23.60 -26.62 -40.90
C SER A 259 -23.80 -28.09 -40.51
N THR A 260 -24.90 -28.74 -40.90
CA THR A 260 -25.02 -29.70 -42.04
C THR A 260 -23.89 -30.74 -42.09
N GLU A 261 -24.07 -32.05 -42.32
CA GLU A 261 -25.18 -33.01 -42.45
C GLU A 261 -24.51 -34.36 -42.79
N HIS A 262 -25.09 -35.48 -42.34
CA HIS A 262 -25.17 -36.82 -42.96
C HIS A 262 -24.70 -38.02 -42.12
N ASP A 263 -25.70 -38.86 -41.85
CA ASP A 263 -25.70 -40.26 -41.42
C ASP A 263 -24.87 -41.19 -42.33
N PHE A 264 -24.21 -42.19 -41.73
CA PHE A 264 -24.61 -43.61 -41.71
C PHE A 264 -23.80 -44.37 -40.66
#